data_AF-A0A554KBX6-F1
#
_entry.id   AF-A0A554KBX6-F1
#
_cell.length_a   1.000
_cell.length_b   1.000
_cell.length_c   1.000
_cell.angle_alpha   90.00
_cell.angle_beta   90.00
_cell.angle_gamma   90.00
#
_symmetry.space_group_name_H-M   'P 1'
#
loop_
_entity.id
_entity.type
_entity.pdbx_description
1 polymer ?
#
loop_
_entity_poly.entity_id
_entity_poly.type
_entity_poly.pdbx_seq_one_letter_code
_entity_poly.pdbx_strand_id
1 'polypeptide(L)'
;MAEEKYRWYITKNEGVSLVPSDPNVRSLSNRLGWKADTLIARVQKALPQKLEQDMFLHLTVDWRVPLHPETFRSIYLYFTNGQWLSNHDLEDRKLGENIYSNKGEKIIDQLSLTMNLLHWQKEQGYFIGWRTAAHLVQAYGEDAEDILSMIAESLDEIMEERRMKMSHRKAFAVIVKNVADIAANGSKNCALPNVSCVDDIITLLSSFASSSTWEHNEEEE
;
A
#
# COMPACT_ATOMS: atom_id res chain seq x y z
N MET A 1 3.88 -28.05 1.73
CA MET A 1 4.76 -27.41 0.74
C MET A 1 5.32 -26.19 1.43
N ALA A 2 6.64 -26.11 1.62
CA ALA A 2 7.24 -24.99 2.34
C ALA A 2 7.18 -23.75 1.45
N GLU A 3 6.57 -22.68 1.96
CA GLU A 3 6.63 -21.35 1.35
C GLU A 3 8.10 -20.96 1.20
N GLU A 4 8.55 -20.77 -0.04
CA GLU A 4 9.80 -20.09 -0.31
C GLU A 4 9.65 -18.63 0.16
N LYS A 5 9.97 -18.39 1.44
CA LYS A 5 10.15 -17.02 1.94
C LYS A 5 11.20 -16.36 1.06
N TYR A 6 10.75 -15.37 0.28
CA TYR A 6 11.61 -14.52 -0.55
C TYR A 6 12.71 -13.92 0.34
N ARG A 7 13.93 -14.48 0.27
CA ARG A 7 15.09 -13.88 0.91
C ARG A 7 15.60 -12.77 0.00
N TRP A 8 15.57 -11.55 0.50
CA TRP A 8 16.03 -10.38 -0.20
C TRP A 8 17.56 -10.29 -0.12
N TYR A 9 18.23 -10.14 -1.26
CA TYR A 9 19.67 -9.88 -1.31
C TYR A 9 19.90 -8.49 -1.89
N ILE A 10 20.29 -7.54 -1.04
CA ILE A 10 20.67 -6.19 -1.47
C ILE A 10 22.08 -6.24 -2.05
N THR A 11 22.20 -6.17 -3.38
CA THR A 11 23.51 -6.10 -4.04
C THR A 11 24.06 -4.67 -4.01
N LYS A 12 25.14 -4.45 -3.26
CA LYS A 12 25.93 -3.19 -3.27
C LYS A 12 26.68 -3.07 -4.60
N ASN A 13 26.01 -2.63 -5.65
CA ASN A 13 26.65 -2.36 -6.94
C ASN A 13 26.82 -0.84 -7.08
N GLU A 14 28.00 -0.31 -7.36
CA GLU A 14 28.26 1.15 -7.36
C GLU A 14 27.93 1.85 -8.71
N GLY A 15 27.60 1.09 -9.76
CA GLY A 15 27.26 1.62 -11.08
C GLY A 15 25.82 2.14 -11.21
N VAL A 16 25.60 3.13 -12.10
CA VAL A 16 24.30 3.74 -12.44
C VAL A 16 23.17 2.70 -12.51
N SER A 17 22.18 2.82 -11.63
CA SER A 17 21.08 1.83 -11.43
C SER A 17 20.12 1.74 -12.61
N LEU A 18 20.00 2.78 -13.44
CA LEU A 18 18.98 2.88 -14.48
C LEU A 18 19.60 3.22 -15.83
N VAL A 19 19.55 2.28 -16.78
CA VAL A 19 20.07 2.48 -18.14
C VAL A 19 18.91 2.41 -19.14
N PRO A 20 18.84 3.28 -20.17
CA PRO A 20 17.73 3.25 -21.14
C PRO A 20 17.60 1.93 -21.93
N SER A 21 18.68 1.16 -22.02
CA SER A 21 18.70 -0.15 -22.66
C SER A 21 18.20 -1.29 -21.77
N ASP A 22 18.05 -1.04 -20.47
CA ASP A 22 17.59 -2.05 -19.51
C ASP A 22 16.14 -2.50 -19.86
N PRO A 23 15.89 -3.82 -20.00
CA PRO A 23 14.54 -4.34 -20.26
C PRO A 23 13.48 -3.89 -19.24
N ASN A 24 13.85 -3.78 -17.97
CA ASN A 24 12.95 -3.37 -16.89
C ASN A 24 12.57 -1.89 -17.02
N VAL A 25 13.55 -1.03 -17.33
CA VAL A 25 13.33 0.40 -17.60
C VAL A 25 12.43 0.56 -18.82
N ARG A 26 12.69 -0.17 -19.91
CA ARG A 26 11.87 -0.12 -21.13
C ARG A 26 10.44 -0.62 -20.92
N SER A 27 10.27 -1.73 -20.19
CA SER A 27 8.96 -2.27 -19.84
C SER A 27 8.15 -1.25 -19.04
N LEU A 28 8.75 -0.69 -17.99
CA LEU A 28 8.09 0.30 -17.16
C LEU A 28 7.80 1.59 -17.93
N SER A 29 8.72 2.07 -18.77
CA SER A 29 8.52 3.28 -19.58
C SER A 29 7.35 3.11 -20.55
N ASN A 30 7.24 1.94 -21.18
CA ASN A 30 6.13 1.62 -22.09
C ASN A 30 4.79 1.58 -21.34
N ARG A 31 4.74 0.96 -20.15
CA ARG A 31 3.51 0.91 -19.34
C ARG A 31 3.04 2.28 -18.87
N LEU A 32 3.98 3.17 -18.57
CA LEU A 32 3.69 4.55 -18.14
C LEU A 32 3.51 5.54 -19.30
N GLY A 33 3.73 5.10 -20.55
CA GLY A 33 3.65 5.96 -21.73
C GLY A 33 4.76 7.01 -21.80
N TRP A 34 5.94 6.73 -21.23
CA TRP A 34 7.08 7.65 -21.17
C TRP A 34 8.25 7.18 -22.04
N LYS A 35 9.08 8.14 -22.47
CA LYS A 35 10.42 7.81 -22.99
C LYS A 35 11.29 7.29 -21.85
N ALA A 36 12.21 6.36 -22.15
CA ALA A 36 13.11 5.78 -21.15
C ALA A 36 13.92 6.86 -20.39
N ASP A 37 14.48 7.85 -21.09
CA ASP A 37 15.22 8.95 -20.46
C ASP A 37 14.35 9.77 -19.50
N THR A 38 13.07 9.98 -19.85
CA THR A 38 12.10 10.67 -18.99
C THR A 38 11.81 9.86 -17.73
N LEU A 39 11.63 8.54 -17.85
CA LEU A 39 11.46 7.66 -16.71
C LEU A 39 12.68 7.75 -15.79
N ILE A 40 13.89 7.60 -16.32
CA ILE A 40 15.14 7.64 -15.56
C ILE A 40 15.26 8.98 -14.80
N ALA A 41 15.06 10.10 -15.49
CA ALA A 41 15.14 11.42 -14.86
C ALA A 41 14.12 11.59 -13.72
N ARG A 42 12.89 11.09 -13.89
CA ARG A 42 11.86 11.14 -12.83
C ARG A 42 12.19 10.23 -11.66
N VAL A 43 12.67 9.02 -11.92
CA VAL A 43 13.08 8.08 -10.87
C VAL A 43 14.24 8.66 -10.07
N GLN A 44 15.30 9.15 -10.72
CA GLN A 44 16.45 9.77 -10.04
C GLN A 44 16.05 11.00 -9.21
N LYS A 45 15.10 11.79 -9.70
CA LYS A 45 14.58 12.95 -8.98
C LYS A 45 13.76 12.55 -7.74
N ALA A 46 12.94 11.52 -7.84
CA ALA A 46 12.08 11.07 -6.74
C ALA A 46 12.83 10.21 -5.72
N LEU A 47 13.73 9.35 -6.19
CA LEU A 47 14.47 8.33 -5.45
C LEU A 47 15.96 8.56 -5.69
N PRO A 48 16.61 9.45 -4.93
CA PRO A 48 17.98 9.87 -5.21
C PRO A 48 19.03 8.79 -4.89
N GLN A 49 18.68 7.85 -4.01
CA GLN A 49 19.56 6.78 -3.58
C GLN A 49 19.34 5.52 -4.42
N LYS A 50 20.44 4.83 -4.73
CA LYS A 50 20.44 3.66 -5.62
C LYS A 50 19.55 2.53 -5.12
N LEU A 51 19.61 2.23 -3.82
CA LEU A 51 18.83 1.14 -3.22
C LEU A 51 17.34 1.29 -3.52
N GLU A 52 16.81 2.49 -3.38
CA GLU A 52 15.40 2.80 -3.60
C GLU A 52 15.02 2.78 -5.07
N GLN A 53 15.94 3.15 -5.96
CA GLN A 53 15.74 2.98 -7.41
C GLN A 53 15.62 1.50 -7.77
N ASP A 54 16.51 0.66 -7.23
CA ASP A 54 16.52 -0.79 -7.44
C ASP A 54 15.24 -1.42 -6.87
N MET A 55 14.84 -1.04 -5.64
CA MET A 55 13.57 -1.48 -5.03
C MET A 55 12.36 -1.09 -5.88
N PHE A 56 12.30 0.16 -6.34
CA PHE A 56 11.20 0.65 -7.17
C PHE A 56 11.08 -0.13 -8.48
N LEU A 57 12.20 -0.34 -9.18
CA LEU A 57 12.19 -1.09 -10.42
C LEU A 57 11.73 -2.52 -10.20
N HIS A 58 12.29 -3.21 -9.21
CA HIS A 58 11.97 -4.61 -8.94
C HIS A 58 10.48 -4.78 -8.63
N LEU A 59 9.96 -4.02 -7.66
CA LEU A 59 8.55 -4.09 -7.26
C LEU A 59 7.63 -3.70 -8.43
N THR A 60 7.89 -2.60 -9.13
CA THR A 60 6.96 -2.18 -10.20
C THR A 60 7.02 -3.06 -11.44
N VAL A 61 8.15 -3.68 -11.75
CA VAL A 61 8.28 -4.61 -12.87
C VAL A 61 7.47 -5.87 -12.62
N ASP A 62 7.70 -6.50 -11.47
CA ASP A 62 7.12 -7.81 -11.13
C ASP A 62 5.59 -7.71 -10.95
N TRP A 63 5.11 -6.71 -10.23
CA TRP A 63 3.68 -6.53 -9.94
C TRP A 63 2.87 -5.95 -11.11
N ARG A 64 3.53 -5.53 -12.20
CA ARG A 64 2.89 -4.93 -13.38
C ARG A 64 1.92 -3.77 -13.11
N VAL A 65 2.06 -3.11 -11.96
CA VAL A 65 1.29 -1.92 -11.60
C VAL A 65 1.94 -0.70 -12.25
N PRO A 66 1.19 0.14 -12.99
CA PRO A 66 1.68 1.41 -13.51
C PRO A 66 1.79 2.44 -12.38
N LEU A 67 2.77 2.27 -11.49
CA LEU A 67 3.02 3.18 -10.39
C LEU A 67 4.07 4.22 -10.77
N HIS A 68 3.77 5.50 -10.52
CA HIS A 68 4.73 6.57 -10.67
C HIS A 68 5.79 6.55 -9.54
N PRO A 69 7.05 6.92 -9.82
CA PRO A 69 8.11 6.93 -8.81
C PRO A 69 7.81 7.90 -7.65
N GLU A 70 7.07 8.99 -7.88
CA GLU A 70 6.66 9.91 -6.82
C GLU A 70 5.61 9.29 -5.87
N THR A 71 4.74 8.42 -6.39
CA THR A 71 3.81 7.65 -5.56
C THR A 71 4.56 6.61 -4.75
N PHE A 72 5.50 5.88 -5.36
CA PHE A 72 6.37 4.94 -4.65
C PHE A 72 7.13 5.62 -3.51
N ARG A 73 7.75 6.78 -3.79
CA ARG A 73 8.41 7.61 -2.77
C ARG A 73 7.46 7.95 -1.62
N SER A 74 6.21 8.27 -1.92
CA SER A 74 5.22 8.64 -0.90
C SER A 74 4.87 7.46 0.01
N ILE A 75 4.75 6.25 -0.56
CA ILE A 75 4.51 5.02 0.21
C ILE A 75 5.76 4.65 1.02
N TYR A 76 6.95 4.72 0.41
CA TYR A 76 8.22 4.46 1.09
C TYR A 76 8.38 5.38 2.30
N LEU A 77 8.23 6.70 2.11
CA LEU A 77 8.37 7.68 3.18
C LEU A 77 7.28 7.54 4.25
N TYR A 78 6.13 6.95 3.92
CA TYR A 78 5.12 6.63 4.92
C TYR A 78 5.64 5.57 5.91
N PHE A 79 6.18 4.44 5.42
CA PHE A 79 6.68 3.37 6.29
C PHE A 79 8.01 3.69 6.98
N THR A 80 8.80 4.59 6.40
CA THR A 80 10.07 5.02 7.00
C THR A 80 9.97 6.28 7.87
N ASN A 81 8.75 6.78 8.14
CA ASN A 81 8.52 8.02 8.87
C ASN A 81 9.30 9.22 8.29
N GLY A 82 9.35 9.31 6.96
CA GLY A 82 9.99 10.40 6.23
C GLY A 82 11.52 10.30 6.13
N GLN A 83 12.12 9.22 6.60
CA GLN A 83 13.57 9.03 6.56
C GLN A 83 13.98 8.07 5.44
N TRP A 84 15.18 8.22 4.92
CA TRP A 84 15.76 7.21 4.04
C TRP A 84 16.45 6.13 4.86
N LEU A 85 16.47 4.91 4.34
CA LEU A 85 17.20 3.81 4.96
C LEU A 85 18.69 4.12 4.98
N SER A 86 19.32 3.84 6.11
CA SER A 86 20.76 3.84 6.26
C SER A 86 21.31 2.43 6.13
N ASN A 87 22.61 2.28 5.88
CA ASN A 87 23.26 0.97 5.85
C ASN A 87 23.03 0.16 7.14
N HIS A 88 22.92 0.83 8.29
CA HIS A 88 22.63 0.17 9.57
C HIS A 88 21.21 -0.44 9.59
N ASP A 89 20.23 0.18 8.93
CA ASP A 89 18.87 -0.36 8.88
C ASP A 89 18.81 -1.68 8.08
N LEU A 90 19.85 -1.96 7.28
CA LEU A 90 20.02 -3.18 6.49
C LEU A 90 20.85 -4.25 7.22
N GLU A 91 21.28 -4.00 8.45
CA GLU A 91 22.03 -4.98 9.24
C GLU A 91 21.07 -5.91 10.00
N ASP A 92 21.36 -7.21 9.94
CA ASP A 92 20.56 -8.22 10.62
C ASP A 92 20.72 -8.10 12.14
N ARG A 93 19.60 -7.84 12.82
CA ARG A 93 19.54 -7.88 14.29
C ARG A 93 19.11 -9.27 14.74
N LYS A 94 19.94 -9.93 15.54
CA LYS A 94 19.62 -11.24 16.12
C LYS A 94 18.52 -11.09 17.18
N LEU A 95 17.42 -11.81 17.00
CA LEU A 95 16.29 -11.88 17.93
C LEU A 95 16.23 -13.19 18.71
N GLY A 96 16.99 -14.21 18.29
CA GLY A 96 17.03 -15.52 18.93
C GLY A 96 18.04 -16.46 18.28
N GLU A 97 18.00 -17.74 18.62
CA GLU A 97 18.77 -18.76 17.89
C GLU A 97 18.23 -18.87 16.47
N ASN A 98 19.03 -18.45 15.48
CA ASN A 98 18.69 -18.43 14.05
C ASN A 98 17.52 -17.53 13.63
N ILE A 99 17.06 -16.62 14.51
CA ILE A 99 16.05 -15.62 14.17
C ILE A 99 16.73 -14.26 14.05
N TYR A 100 16.55 -13.61 12.90
CA TYR A 100 17.08 -12.30 12.59
C TYR A 100 15.95 -11.40 12.11
N SER A 101 16.05 -10.10 12.36
CA SER A 101 15.19 -9.11 11.73
C SER A 101 16.01 -8.00 11.11
N ASN A 102 15.61 -7.60 9.92
CA ASN A 102 16.17 -6.51 9.18
C ASN A 102 15.08 -5.45 8.96
N LYS A 103 15.37 -4.18 9.27
CA LYS A 103 14.37 -3.11 9.10
C LYS A 103 14.09 -2.86 7.61
N GLY A 104 15.11 -3.01 6.76
CA GLY A 104 14.98 -2.97 5.31
C GLY A 104 14.00 -4.02 4.78
N GLU A 105 14.13 -5.28 5.20
CA GLU A 105 13.21 -6.36 4.81
C GLU A 105 11.77 -6.03 5.21
N LYS A 106 11.55 -5.57 6.45
CA LYS A 106 10.21 -5.18 6.91
C LYS A 106 9.58 -4.08 6.05
N ILE A 107 10.37 -3.09 5.63
CA ILE A 107 9.88 -2.00 4.77
C ILE A 107 9.58 -2.53 3.36
N ILE A 108 10.43 -3.40 2.82
CA ILE A 108 10.21 -4.03 1.52
C ILE A 108 8.91 -4.84 1.53
N ASP A 109 8.68 -5.63 2.59
CA ASP A 109 7.45 -6.41 2.74
C ASP A 109 6.22 -5.51 2.82
N GLN A 110 6.26 -4.43 3.60
CA GLN A 110 5.17 -3.45 3.69
C GLN A 110 4.90 -2.74 2.35
N LEU A 111 5.97 -2.40 1.61
CA LEU A 111 5.85 -1.85 0.27
C LEU A 111 5.20 -2.85 -0.69
N SER A 112 5.65 -4.11 -0.66
CA SER A 112 5.11 -5.17 -1.51
C SER A 112 3.63 -5.41 -1.22
N LEU A 113 3.24 -5.57 0.04
CA LEU A 113 1.84 -5.72 0.44
C LEU A 113 0.99 -4.53 -0.02
N THR A 114 1.51 -3.30 0.11
CA THR A 114 0.77 -2.11 -0.36
C THR A 114 0.58 -2.14 -1.88
N MET A 115 1.60 -2.56 -2.62
CA MET A 115 1.52 -2.73 -4.08
C MET A 115 0.51 -3.81 -4.48
N ASN A 116 0.43 -4.91 -3.72
CA ASN A 116 -0.52 -5.99 -3.94
C ASN A 116 -1.95 -5.48 -3.80
N LEU A 117 -2.26 -4.74 -2.74
CA LEU A 117 -3.59 -4.14 -2.58
C LEU A 117 -3.92 -3.16 -3.71
N LEU A 118 -2.94 -2.38 -4.18
CA LEU A 118 -3.11 -1.48 -5.31
C LEU A 118 -3.34 -2.22 -6.63
N HIS A 119 -2.75 -3.40 -6.79
CA HIS A 119 -2.98 -4.28 -7.93
C HIS A 119 -4.38 -4.92 -7.86
N TRP A 120 -4.69 -5.54 -6.73
CA TRP A 120 -5.97 -6.19 -6.44
C TRP A 120 -7.16 -5.29 -6.74
N GLN A 121 -7.17 -4.03 -6.26
CA GLN A 121 -8.29 -3.11 -6.51
C GLN A 121 -8.56 -2.89 -8.00
N LYS A 122 -7.51 -2.90 -8.82
CA LYS A 122 -7.60 -2.64 -10.26
C LYS A 122 -8.23 -3.84 -10.96
N GLU A 123 -7.87 -5.06 -10.54
CA GLU A 123 -8.45 -6.29 -11.05
C GLU A 123 -9.92 -6.42 -10.66
N GLN A 124 -10.27 -6.06 -9.42
CA GLN A 124 -11.64 -6.11 -8.91
C GLN A 124 -12.53 -4.93 -9.36
N GLY A 125 -11.97 -3.92 -10.05
CA GLY A 125 -12.73 -2.77 -10.53
C GLY A 125 -13.18 -1.79 -9.43
N TYR A 126 -12.53 -1.84 -8.27
CA TYR A 126 -12.68 -0.91 -7.16
C TYR A 126 -11.62 0.19 -7.19
N PHE A 127 -11.79 1.21 -6.34
CA PHE A 127 -10.83 2.30 -6.22
C PHE A 127 -10.45 2.56 -4.77
N ILE A 128 -9.16 2.54 -4.49
CA ILE A 128 -8.51 2.75 -3.21
C ILE A 128 -7.26 3.61 -3.44
N GLY A 129 -7.09 4.67 -2.65
CA GLY A 129 -5.87 5.47 -2.70
C GLY A 129 -4.68 4.75 -2.05
N TRP A 130 -3.46 5.03 -2.48
CA TRP A 130 -2.24 4.43 -1.91
C TRP A 130 -2.13 4.61 -0.39
N ARG A 131 -2.58 5.75 0.14
CA ARG A 131 -2.53 6.02 1.58
C ARG A 131 -3.45 5.08 2.36
N THR A 132 -4.64 4.84 1.83
CA THR A 132 -5.60 3.89 2.40
C THR A 132 -5.04 2.47 2.37
N ALA A 133 -4.45 2.05 1.25
CA ALA A 133 -3.76 0.76 1.17
C ALA A 133 -2.62 0.65 2.19
N ALA A 134 -1.76 1.66 2.30
CA ALA A 134 -0.65 1.66 3.25
C ALA A 134 -1.12 1.64 4.73
N HIS A 135 -2.22 2.33 5.04
CA HIS A 135 -2.85 2.30 6.37
C HIS A 135 -3.34 0.89 6.72
N LEU A 136 -3.99 0.20 5.78
CA LEU A 136 -4.44 -1.18 5.98
C LEU A 136 -3.27 -2.13 6.21
N VAL A 137 -2.23 -2.04 5.36
CA VAL A 137 -1.02 -2.86 5.51
C VAL A 137 -0.30 -2.59 6.83
N GLN A 138 -0.23 -1.32 7.27
CA GLN A 138 0.37 -0.99 8.55
C GLN A 138 -0.38 -1.64 9.73
N ALA A 139 -1.70 -1.71 9.65
CA ALA A 139 -2.53 -2.22 10.73
C ALA A 139 -2.67 -3.75 10.73
N TYR A 140 -2.86 -4.34 9.55
CA TYR A 140 -3.27 -5.73 9.40
C TYR A 140 -2.23 -6.61 8.69
N GLY A 141 -1.17 -6.02 8.11
CA GLY A 141 -0.13 -6.78 7.43
C GLY A 141 -0.69 -7.60 6.26
N GLU A 142 -0.50 -8.92 6.32
CA GLU A 142 -0.94 -9.88 5.29
C GLU A 142 -2.47 -10.00 5.22
N ASP A 143 -3.18 -9.80 6.33
CA ASP A 143 -4.64 -9.90 6.42
C ASP A 143 -5.36 -8.71 5.74
N ALA A 144 -4.61 -7.71 5.27
CA ALA A 144 -5.18 -6.50 4.69
C ALA A 144 -6.00 -6.77 3.40
N GLU A 145 -5.62 -7.78 2.60
CA GLU A 145 -6.36 -8.18 1.41
C GLU A 145 -7.67 -8.88 1.75
N ASP A 146 -7.66 -9.72 2.79
CA ASP A 146 -8.86 -10.41 3.28
C ASP A 146 -9.90 -9.42 3.79
N ILE A 147 -9.45 -8.34 4.46
CA ILE A 147 -10.34 -7.26 4.88
C ILE A 147 -10.98 -6.56 3.68
N LEU A 148 -10.23 -6.30 2.60
CA LEU A 148 -10.80 -5.71 1.39
C LEU A 148 -11.81 -6.64 0.72
N SER A 149 -11.50 -7.94 0.68
CA SER A 149 -12.37 -8.96 0.10
C SER A 149 -13.66 -9.08 0.91
N MET A 150 -13.58 -9.12 2.24
CA MET A 150 -14.74 -9.14 3.13
C MET A 150 -15.65 -7.92 2.94
N ILE A 151 -15.07 -6.72 2.78
CA ILE A 151 -15.84 -5.49 2.49
C ILE A 151 -16.49 -5.59 1.11
N ALA A 152 -15.79 -6.13 0.09
CA ALA A 152 -16.32 -6.25 -1.25
C ALA A 152 -17.49 -7.25 -1.33
N GLU A 153 -17.33 -8.41 -0.69
CA GLU A 153 -18.33 -9.49 -0.66
C GLU A 153 -19.59 -9.10 0.12
N SER A 154 -19.44 -8.26 1.14
CA SER A 154 -20.52 -7.87 2.06
C SER A 154 -20.98 -6.43 1.85
N LEU A 155 -20.64 -5.85 0.69
CA LEU A 155 -20.86 -4.42 0.42
C LEU A 155 -22.33 -4.04 0.50
N ASP A 156 -23.22 -4.88 -0.06
CA ASP A 156 -24.66 -4.62 -0.10
C ASP A 156 -25.26 -4.60 1.32
N GLU A 157 -24.86 -5.57 2.16
CA GLU A 157 -25.28 -5.65 3.56
C GLU A 157 -24.81 -4.43 4.36
N ILE A 158 -23.53 -4.06 4.23
CA ILE A 158 -22.99 -2.87 4.89
C ILE A 158 -23.72 -1.61 4.41
N MET A 159 -24.00 -1.50 3.11
CA MET A 159 -24.72 -0.34 2.56
C MET A 159 -26.16 -0.25 3.08
N GLU A 160 -26.87 -1.37 3.19
CA GLU A 160 -28.24 -1.44 3.73
C GLU A 160 -28.28 -1.03 5.20
N GLU A 161 -27.46 -1.65 6.04
CA GLU A 161 -27.38 -1.39 7.48
C GLU A 161 -27.04 0.09 7.75
N ARG A 162 -26.16 0.65 6.92
CA ARG A 162 -25.69 2.04 7.00
C ARG A 162 -26.59 3.04 6.27
N ARG A 163 -27.66 2.57 5.62
CA ARG A 163 -28.58 3.38 4.79
C ARG A 163 -27.85 4.25 3.77
N MET A 164 -26.78 3.74 3.18
CA MET A 164 -25.94 4.47 2.23
C MET A 164 -26.63 4.60 0.88
N LYS A 165 -26.94 5.83 0.47
CA LYS A 165 -27.49 6.14 -0.86
C LYS A 165 -26.39 6.59 -1.82
N MET A 166 -25.59 5.65 -2.32
CA MET A 166 -24.56 5.92 -3.31
C MET A 166 -24.21 4.67 -4.13
N SER A 167 -23.40 4.83 -5.19
CA SER A 167 -22.95 3.69 -6.01
C SER A 167 -22.00 2.77 -5.23
N HIS A 168 -21.96 1.48 -5.59
CA HIS A 168 -21.10 0.47 -4.93
C HIS A 168 -19.63 0.90 -4.91
N ARG A 169 -19.11 1.42 -6.03
CA ARG A 169 -17.73 1.93 -6.09
C ARG A 169 -17.46 3.03 -5.08
N LYS A 170 -18.40 3.96 -4.90
CA LYS A 170 -18.26 5.06 -3.94
C LYS A 170 -18.40 4.57 -2.51
N ALA A 171 -19.37 3.68 -2.25
CA ALA A 171 -19.57 3.08 -0.94
C ALA A 171 -18.34 2.29 -0.49
N PHE A 172 -17.82 1.41 -1.35
CA PHE A 172 -16.60 0.64 -1.08
C PHE A 172 -15.42 1.56 -0.73
N ALA A 173 -15.16 2.57 -1.55
CA ALA A 173 -14.07 3.52 -1.29
C ALA A 173 -14.22 4.26 0.06
N VAL A 174 -15.46 4.64 0.43
CA VAL A 174 -15.76 5.30 1.71
C VAL A 174 -15.56 4.34 2.88
N ILE A 175 -16.09 3.12 2.78
CA ILE A 175 -15.98 2.10 3.84
C ILE A 175 -14.51 1.75 4.08
N VAL A 176 -13.78 1.38 3.02
CA VAL A 176 -12.37 1.01 3.11
C VAL A 176 -11.53 2.16 3.69
N LYS A 177 -11.80 3.41 3.27
CA LYS A 177 -11.11 4.56 3.84
C LYS A 177 -11.36 4.70 5.34
N ASN A 178 -12.62 4.57 5.78
CA ASN A 178 -12.96 4.66 7.19
C ASN A 178 -12.30 3.54 8.01
N VAL A 179 -12.33 2.31 7.51
CA VAL A 179 -11.65 1.16 8.15
C VAL A 179 -10.15 1.43 8.28
N ALA A 180 -9.50 1.88 7.21
CA ALA A 180 -8.08 2.19 7.20
C ALA A 180 -7.71 3.36 8.13
N ASP A 181 -8.51 4.43 8.16
CA ASP A 181 -8.28 5.58 9.04
C ASP A 181 -8.46 5.20 10.51
N ILE A 182 -9.43 4.34 10.83
CA ILE A 182 -9.61 3.81 12.20
C ILE A 182 -8.44 2.92 12.58
N ALA A 183 -7.97 2.05 11.69
CA ALA A 183 -6.84 1.17 11.99
C ALA A 183 -5.54 1.98 12.20
N ALA A 184 -5.28 2.99 11.36
CA ALA A 184 -4.13 3.88 11.50
C ALA A 184 -4.18 4.73 12.79
N ASN A 185 -5.36 5.23 13.17
CA ASN A 185 -5.53 6.04 14.39
C ASN A 185 -5.66 5.21 15.67
N GLY A 186 -6.21 3.99 15.58
CA GLY A 186 -6.28 3.02 16.66
C GLY A 186 -4.90 2.77 17.22
N SER A 187 -3.90 2.54 16.36
CA SER A 187 -2.49 2.37 16.75
C SER A 187 -1.91 3.49 17.65
N LYS A 188 -2.50 4.68 17.64
CA LYS A 188 -2.04 5.83 18.42
C LYS A 188 -2.72 5.99 19.79
N ASN A 189 -3.95 5.48 19.95
CA ASN A 189 -4.79 5.81 21.12
C ASN A 189 -5.50 4.61 21.80
N CYS A 190 -5.57 3.41 21.20
CA CYS A 190 -6.19 2.20 21.77
C CYS A 190 -5.68 0.91 21.07
N ALA A 191 -6.09 -0.28 21.51
CA ALA A 191 -5.79 -1.52 20.78
C ALA A 191 -6.30 -1.43 19.33
N LEU A 192 -5.53 -1.96 18.37
CA LEU A 192 -5.96 -2.08 16.98
C LEU A 192 -7.31 -2.82 16.93
N PRO A 193 -8.28 -2.35 16.15
CA PRO A 193 -9.53 -3.06 15.98
C PRO A 193 -9.24 -4.44 15.36
N ASN A 194 -9.74 -5.49 16.00
CA ASN A 194 -9.66 -6.83 15.45
C ASN A 194 -10.80 -6.99 14.46
N VAL A 195 -10.50 -7.04 13.16
CA VAL A 195 -11.49 -7.28 12.12
C VAL A 195 -11.34 -8.72 11.67
N SER A 196 -12.31 -9.54 12.06
CA SER A 196 -12.36 -10.98 11.75
C SER A 196 -13.63 -11.38 10.99
N CYS A 197 -14.66 -10.54 11.04
CA CYS A 197 -15.90 -10.73 10.30
C CYS A 197 -16.57 -9.40 9.90
N VAL A 198 -17.66 -9.51 9.13
CA VAL A 198 -18.46 -8.37 8.65
C VAL A 198 -19.07 -7.58 9.81
N ASP A 199 -19.51 -8.25 10.87
CA ASP A 199 -20.06 -7.60 12.07
C ASP A 199 -19.02 -6.68 12.74
N ASP A 200 -17.74 -7.06 12.72
CA ASP A 200 -16.65 -6.22 13.23
C ASP A 200 -16.52 -4.94 12.38
N ILE A 201 -16.65 -5.06 11.05
CA ILE A 201 -16.63 -3.92 10.12
C ILE A 201 -17.82 -2.99 10.40
N ILE A 202 -19.03 -3.54 10.51
CA ILE A 202 -20.25 -2.76 10.79
C ILE A 202 -20.12 -2.05 12.15
N THR A 203 -19.64 -2.75 13.17
CA THR A 203 -19.41 -2.19 14.52
C THR A 203 -18.39 -1.06 14.48
N LEU A 204 -17.27 -1.28 13.78
CA LEU A 204 -16.20 -0.31 13.62
C LEU A 204 -16.66 0.94 12.87
N LEU A 205 -17.49 0.79 11.84
CA LEU A 205 -18.06 1.94 11.16
C LEU A 205 -19.06 2.69 12.07
N SER A 206 -19.77 1.98 12.96
CA SER A 206 -20.88 2.53 13.76
C SER A 206 -20.41 3.51 14.83
N SER A 207 -19.16 3.42 15.29
CA SER A 207 -18.55 4.42 16.18
C SER A 207 -18.38 5.80 15.52
N PHE A 208 -18.58 5.93 14.21
CA PHE A 208 -18.47 7.19 13.45
C PHE A 208 -19.83 7.86 13.16
N ALA A 209 -20.95 7.24 13.55
CA ALA A 209 -22.29 7.75 13.25
C ALA A 209 -22.68 9.05 14.01
N SER A 210 -21.81 9.61 14.85
CA SER A 210 -22.09 10.83 15.61
C SER A 210 -21.37 12.10 15.14
N SER A 211 -20.56 12.07 14.07
CA SER A 211 -19.78 13.26 13.65
C SER A 211 -19.93 13.70 12.19
N SER A 212 -20.76 13.03 11.39
CA SER A 212 -21.13 13.56 10.06
C SER A 212 -22.62 13.34 9.83
N THR A 213 -23.41 14.33 10.23
CA THR A 213 -24.63 14.67 9.50
C THR A 213 -24.25 14.80 8.02
N TRP A 214 -24.56 13.78 7.22
CA TRP A 214 -24.63 13.89 5.77
C TRP A 214 -25.91 14.65 5.44
N GLU A 215 -26.00 15.90 5.91
CA GLU A 215 -27.05 16.83 5.52
C GLU A 215 -26.59 17.55 4.26
N HIS A 216 -27.38 17.35 3.21
CA HIS A 216 -27.59 18.15 2.01
C HIS A 216 -26.49 19.12 1.55
N ASN A 217 -25.94 18.81 0.38
CA ASN A 217 -25.82 19.80 -0.71
C ASN A 217 -26.36 19.14 -1.98
N GLU A 218 -27.70 19.02 -2.04
CA GLU A 218 -28.45 19.13 -3.29
C GLU A 218 -28.89 20.60 -3.38
N GLU A 219 -28.06 21.42 -4.00
CA GLU A 219 -28.31 22.76 -4.54
C GLU A 219 -27.00 23.02 -5.33
N GLU A 220 -26.95 23.22 -6.65
CA GLU A 220 -27.82 23.99 -7.53
C GLU A 220 -27.88 23.37 -8.95
N GLU A 221 -28.92 23.77 -9.67
CA GLU A 221 -29.21 23.57 -11.10
C GLU A 221 -28.08 24.00 -12.06
#